data_AF-A0A087USC9-F1
#
_entry.id   AF-A0A087USC9-F1
#
_cell.length_a   1.000
_cell.length_b   1.000
_cell.length_c   1.000
_cell.angle_alpha   90.00
_cell.angle_beta   90.00
_cell.angle_gamma   90.00
#
_symmetry.space_group_name_H-M   'P 1'
#
loop_
_entity.id
_entity.type
_entity.pdbx_description
1 polymer ?
#
loop_
_entity_poly.entity_id
_entity_poly.type
_entity_poly.pdbx_seq_one_letter_code
_entity_poly.pdbx_strand_id
1 'polypeptide(L)'
;MSNATSQGSIQISDDEVFRRKLLMDGEGMGDDRRLNILLRSFFKWCDGKEDSEEEVIAGYERLITSLSNCEFLMLKSQQAQIVNEAEMTHYEELYSEIETRIAEAQQAILDKKAELQQSKRVRKNKQQYDALARIISEQPDRKETHSKLQLLGEEIASLEKAKQDLQMKLEKRHKQFKVLLSAAHRLQ
;
A
#
# COMPACT_ATOMS: atom_id res chain seq x y z
N MET A 1 29.06 -17.03 43.82
CA MET A 1 27.87 -17.86 43.48
C MET A 1 27.64 -17.68 41.98
N SER A 2 28.50 -18.27 41.15
CA SER A 2 28.34 -19.58 40.48
C SER A 2 27.29 -19.54 39.36
N ASN A 3 27.72 -19.05 38.19
CA ASN A 3 27.09 -19.29 36.90
C ASN A 3 27.15 -20.78 36.58
N ALA A 4 26.00 -21.43 36.48
CA ALA A 4 25.89 -22.77 35.93
C ALA A 4 25.30 -22.66 34.52
N THR A 5 26.19 -22.67 33.53
CA THR A 5 25.87 -22.91 32.13
C THR A 5 25.28 -24.31 32.03
N SER A 6 23.95 -24.39 31.92
CA SER A 6 23.24 -25.61 31.57
C SER A 6 23.64 -26.00 30.14
N GLN A 7 24.61 -26.92 30.02
CA GLN A 7 24.81 -27.69 28.80
C GLN A 7 23.57 -28.54 28.59
N GLY A 8 22.65 -28.05 27.76
CA GLY A 8 21.55 -28.86 27.26
C GLY A 8 22.11 -29.99 26.43
N SER A 9 22.21 -31.18 27.03
CA SER A 9 22.40 -32.42 26.28
C SER A 9 21.18 -32.58 25.36
N ILE A 10 21.37 -32.35 24.06
CA ILE A 10 20.37 -32.67 23.05
C ILE A 10 20.28 -34.20 23.03
N GLN A 11 19.37 -34.77 23.83
CA GLN A 11 18.96 -36.16 23.65
C GLN A 11 18.19 -36.21 22.35
N ILE A 12 18.88 -36.61 21.28
CA ILE A 12 18.25 -36.94 20.01
C ILE A 12 17.36 -38.15 20.30
N SER A 13 16.05 -37.91 20.32
CA SER A 13 15.05 -38.95 20.54
C SER A 13 15.18 -40.01 19.42
N ASP A 14 14.95 -41.28 19.74
CA ASP A 14 14.98 -42.37 18.74
C ASP A 14 14.08 -42.05 17.54
N ASP A 15 12.98 -41.32 17.74
CA ASP A 15 12.10 -40.81 16.67
C ASP A 15 12.79 -39.82 15.73
N GLU A 16 13.69 -38.99 16.23
CA GLU A 16 14.47 -38.05 15.42
C GLU A 16 15.57 -38.78 14.64
N VAL A 17 16.16 -39.83 15.23
CA VAL A 17 17.06 -40.75 14.52
C VAL A 17 16.31 -41.50 13.41
N PHE A 18 15.11 -42.02 13.71
CA PHE A 18 14.28 -42.74 12.75
C PHE A 18 13.82 -41.82 11.62
N ARG A 19 13.40 -40.59 11.94
CA ARG A 19 13.00 -39.58 10.95
C ARG A 19 14.17 -39.16 10.06
N ARG A 20 15.36 -38.92 10.63
CA ARG A 20 16.57 -38.61 9.85
C ARG A 20 16.95 -39.79 8.95
N LYS A 21 16.89 -41.01 9.46
CA LYS A 21 17.18 -42.22 8.66
C LYS A 21 16.18 -42.39 7.53
N LEU A 22 14.89 -42.19 7.79
CA LEU A 22 13.84 -42.27 6.77
C LEU A 22 13.94 -41.16 5.72
N LEU A 23 14.32 -39.94 6.13
CA LEU A 23 14.57 -38.83 5.21
C LEU A 23 15.81 -39.05 4.32
N MET A 24 16.84 -39.71 4.85
CA MET A 24 18.05 -40.07 4.09
C MET A 24 17.85 -41.28 3.18
N ASP A 25 17.06 -42.28 3.61
CA ASP A 25 16.84 -43.55 2.89
C ASP A 25 15.59 -43.57 2.00
N GLY A 26 14.72 -42.54 2.05
CA GLY A 26 13.48 -42.48 1.27
C GLY A 26 12.52 -43.65 1.56
N GLU A 27 12.35 -44.57 0.61
CA GLU A 27 11.45 -45.76 0.68
C GLU A 27 11.91 -46.88 1.64
N GLY A 28 12.97 -46.67 2.44
CA GLY A 28 13.35 -47.63 3.49
C GLY A 28 13.97 -48.95 2.99
N MET A 29 14.33 -49.03 1.71
CA MET A 29 15.19 -50.09 1.18
C MET A 29 16.43 -49.43 0.59
N GLY A 30 17.29 -48.97 1.50
CA GLY A 30 18.50 -48.19 1.22
C GLY A 30 19.37 -48.83 0.15
N ASP A 31 20.00 -47.97 -0.65
CA ASP A 31 20.90 -48.36 -1.73
C ASP A 31 21.98 -49.33 -1.25
N ASP A 32 22.43 -49.19 0.00
CA ASP A 32 23.35 -50.14 0.67
C ASP A 32 22.81 -51.58 0.69
N ARG A 33 21.52 -51.79 0.99
CA ARG A 33 20.92 -53.13 0.97
C ARG A 33 20.87 -53.70 -0.45
N ARG A 34 20.60 -52.85 -1.45
CA ARG A 34 20.55 -53.26 -2.87
C ARG A 34 21.93 -53.62 -3.40
N LEU A 35 22.94 -52.81 -3.08
CA LEU A 35 24.34 -53.08 -3.38
C LEU A 35 24.83 -54.36 -2.69
N ASN A 36 24.44 -54.59 -1.43
CA ASN A 36 24.75 -55.83 -0.72
C ASN A 36 24.09 -57.06 -1.38
N ILE A 37 22.87 -56.93 -1.90
CA ILE A 37 22.19 -58.03 -2.63
C ILE A 37 22.88 -58.30 -3.95
N LEU A 38 23.23 -57.26 -4.71
CA LEU A 38 24.00 -57.37 -5.96
C LEU A 38 25.34 -58.07 -5.71
N LEU A 39 26.08 -57.64 -4.69
CA LEU A 39 27.37 -58.20 -4.32
C LEU A 39 27.28 -59.68 -3.92
N ARG A 40 26.28 -60.05 -3.10
CA ARG A 40 26.04 -61.45 -2.73
C ARG A 40 25.64 -62.31 -3.93
N SER A 41 24.84 -61.75 -4.84
CA SER A 41 24.41 -62.44 -6.06
C SER A 41 25.59 -62.65 -7.02
N PHE A 42 26.51 -61.67 -7.08
CA PHE A 42 27.73 -61.76 -7.86
C PHE A 42 28.66 -62.87 -7.34
N PHE A 43 28.95 -62.89 -6.03
CA PHE A 43 29.77 -63.95 -5.44
C PHE A 43 29.15 -65.34 -5.64
N LYS A 44 27.83 -65.46 -5.48
CA LYS A 44 27.12 -66.72 -5.73
C LYS A 44 27.26 -67.19 -7.18
N TRP A 45 27.16 -66.27 -8.14
CA TRP A 45 27.36 -66.59 -9.55
C TRP A 45 28.80 -66.99 -9.88
N CYS A 46 29.80 -66.39 -9.20
CA CYS A 46 31.21 -66.79 -9.35
C CYS A 46 31.53 -68.18 -8.75
N ASP A 47 30.82 -68.60 -7.71
CA ASP A 47 31.04 -69.87 -7.01
C ASP A 47 30.24 -71.06 -7.62
N GLY A 48 29.42 -70.83 -8.65
CA GLY A 48 28.55 -71.81 -9.32
C GLY A 48 29.30 -72.86 -10.15
N LYS A 49 30.15 -73.67 -9.51
CA LYS A 49 31.03 -74.67 -10.18
C LYS A 49 30.29 -75.90 -10.72
N GLU A 50 29.00 -76.06 -10.40
CA GLU A 50 28.15 -77.20 -10.80
C GLU A 50 26.82 -76.76 -11.48
N ASP A 51 26.68 -75.47 -11.81
CA ASP A 51 25.44 -74.93 -12.38
C ASP A 51 25.29 -75.32 -13.87
N SER A 52 24.05 -75.52 -14.31
CA SER A 52 23.74 -75.72 -15.74
C SER A 52 24.05 -74.46 -16.55
N GLU A 53 24.35 -74.60 -17.85
CA GLU A 53 24.61 -73.47 -18.75
C GLU A 53 23.44 -72.46 -18.76
N GLU A 54 22.20 -72.95 -18.67
CA GLU A 54 20.99 -72.12 -18.56
C GLU A 54 20.94 -71.31 -17.24
N GLU A 55 21.42 -71.89 -16.13
CA GLU A 55 21.42 -71.25 -14.81
C GLU A 55 22.50 -70.16 -14.73
N VAL A 56 23.66 -70.40 -15.37
CA VAL A 56 24.74 -69.41 -15.49
C VAL A 56 24.27 -68.19 -16.30
N ILE A 57 23.59 -68.41 -17.43
CA ILE A 57 23.04 -67.32 -18.26
C ILE A 57 21.96 -66.55 -17.51
N ALA A 58 21.00 -67.24 -16.88
CA ALA A 58 19.94 -66.59 -16.10
C ALA A 58 20.48 -65.85 -14.85
N GLY A 59 21.59 -66.32 -14.27
CA GLY A 59 22.32 -65.62 -13.21
C GLY A 59 22.94 -64.31 -13.72
N TYR A 60 23.59 -64.36 -14.88
CA TYR A 60 24.22 -63.21 -15.51
C TYR A 60 23.21 -62.12 -15.90
N GLU A 61 22.07 -62.49 -16.51
CA GLU A 61 21.00 -61.54 -16.86
C GLU A 61 20.39 -60.85 -15.62
N ARG A 62 20.25 -61.60 -14.50
CA ARG A 62 19.81 -61.03 -13.22
C ARG A 62 20.83 -60.04 -12.66
N LEU A 63 22.13 -60.32 -12.80
CA LEU A 63 23.18 -59.38 -12.38
C LEU A 63 23.16 -58.09 -13.19
N ILE A 64 23.02 -58.18 -14.52
CA ILE A 64 22.89 -57.01 -15.39
C ILE A 64 21.66 -56.19 -14.98
N THR A 65 20.50 -56.84 -14.84
CA THR A 65 19.26 -56.15 -14.48
C THR A 65 19.38 -55.45 -13.12
N SER A 66 20.00 -56.12 -12.14
CA SER A 66 20.24 -55.54 -10.82
C SER A 66 21.22 -54.38 -10.86
N LEU A 67 22.25 -54.42 -11.72
CA LEU A 67 23.20 -53.33 -11.93
C LEU A 67 22.52 -52.12 -12.59
N SER A 68 21.78 -52.32 -13.68
CA SER A 68 21.02 -51.26 -14.35
C SER A 68 20.02 -50.57 -13.41
N ASN A 69 19.39 -51.34 -12.52
CA ASN A 69 18.50 -50.77 -11.51
C ASN A 69 19.26 -49.90 -10.50
N CYS A 70 20.46 -50.30 -10.06
CA CYS A 70 21.29 -49.50 -9.16
C CYS A 70 21.72 -48.18 -9.83
N GLU A 71 22.15 -48.25 -11.09
CA GLU A 71 22.53 -47.06 -11.87
C GLU A 71 21.35 -46.09 -12.06
N PHE A 72 20.17 -46.61 -12.41
CA PHE A 72 18.96 -45.80 -12.57
C PHE A 72 18.58 -45.06 -11.28
N LEU A 73 18.64 -45.75 -10.13
CA LEU A 73 18.29 -45.15 -8.84
C LEU A 73 19.29 -44.07 -8.43
N MET A 74 20.59 -44.30 -8.67
CA MET A 74 21.63 -43.31 -8.41
C MET A 74 21.38 -42.03 -9.24
N LEU A 75 21.09 -42.19 -10.54
CA LEU A 75 20.75 -41.06 -11.42
C LEU A 75 19.47 -40.35 -10.98
N LYS A 76 18.45 -41.09 -10.56
CA LYS A 76 17.21 -40.52 -10.01
C LYS A 76 17.49 -39.68 -8.76
N SER A 77 18.33 -40.18 -7.84
CA SER A 77 18.73 -39.46 -6.62
C SER A 77 19.47 -38.17 -6.96
N GLN A 78 20.44 -38.22 -7.87
CA GLN A 78 21.17 -37.05 -8.35
C GLN A 78 20.22 -36.01 -8.99
N GLN A 79 19.29 -36.46 -9.82
CA GLN A 79 18.31 -35.56 -10.44
C GLN A 79 17.39 -34.92 -9.40
N ALA A 80 16.94 -35.69 -8.40
CA ALA A 80 16.13 -35.16 -7.31
C ALA A 80 16.89 -34.08 -6.53
N GLN A 81 18.19 -34.27 -6.28
CA GLN A 81 19.03 -33.24 -5.66
C GLN A 81 19.07 -31.96 -6.50
N ILE A 82 19.32 -32.06 -7.81
CA ILE A 82 19.39 -30.88 -8.70
C ILE A 82 18.05 -30.14 -8.71
N VAL A 83 16.93 -30.86 -8.79
CA VAL A 83 15.59 -30.26 -8.77
C VAL A 83 15.32 -29.60 -7.42
N ASN A 84 15.68 -30.23 -6.31
CA ASN A 84 15.50 -29.66 -4.98
C ASN A 84 16.34 -28.38 -4.80
N GLU A 85 17.57 -28.35 -5.29
CA GLU A 85 18.42 -27.15 -5.26
C GLU A 85 17.80 -26.00 -6.06
N ALA A 86 17.31 -26.29 -7.27
CA ALA A 86 16.60 -25.30 -8.09
C ALA A 86 15.29 -24.82 -7.42
N GLU A 87 14.53 -25.73 -6.83
CA GLU A 87 13.28 -25.41 -6.12
C GLU A 87 13.55 -24.53 -4.89
N MET A 88 14.62 -24.80 -4.12
CA MET A 88 15.05 -23.96 -3.01
C MET A 88 15.37 -22.53 -3.46
N THR A 89 16.16 -22.37 -4.54
CA THR A 89 16.45 -21.03 -5.08
C THR A 89 15.19 -20.30 -5.55
N HIS A 90 14.25 -21.03 -6.16
CA HIS A 90 13.00 -20.44 -6.60
C HIS A 90 12.14 -19.97 -5.42
N TYR A 91 12.09 -20.73 -4.32
CA TYR A 91 11.39 -20.29 -3.12
C TYR A 91 12.03 -19.05 -2.49
N GLU A 92 13.35 -18.97 -2.45
CA GLU A 92 14.06 -17.77 -1.96
C GLU A 92 13.70 -16.52 -2.77
N GLU A 93 13.68 -16.63 -4.10
CA GLU A 93 13.24 -15.55 -5.00
C GLU A 93 11.78 -15.16 -4.75
N LEU A 94 10.89 -16.15 -4.62
CA LEU A 94 9.47 -15.93 -4.35
C LEU A 94 9.26 -15.21 -3.02
N TYR A 95 10.01 -15.57 -1.97
CA TYR A 95 9.96 -14.88 -0.68
C TYR A 95 10.37 -13.42 -0.82
N SER A 96 11.48 -13.14 -1.52
CA SER A 96 11.92 -11.76 -1.76
C SER A 96 10.91 -10.95 -2.57
N GLU A 97 10.25 -11.56 -3.57
CA GLU A 97 9.21 -10.90 -4.35
C GLU A 97 7.98 -10.57 -3.50
N ILE A 98 7.54 -11.50 -2.65
CA ILE A 98 6.42 -11.29 -1.73
C ILE A 98 6.73 -10.16 -0.75
N GLU A 99 7.92 -10.13 -0.16
CA GLU A 99 8.33 -9.05 0.75
C GLU A 99 8.32 -7.68 0.06
N THR A 100 8.83 -7.61 -1.17
CA THR A 100 8.82 -6.39 -1.98
C THR A 100 7.40 -5.92 -2.25
N ARG A 101 6.50 -6.82 -2.67
CA ARG A 101 5.08 -6.50 -2.92
C ARG A 101 4.36 -6.05 -1.65
N ILE A 102 4.68 -6.64 -0.50
CA ILE A 102 4.12 -6.22 0.79
C ILE A 102 4.56 -4.79 1.10
N ALA A 103 5.86 -4.47 0.93
CA ALA A 103 6.37 -3.13 1.16
C ALA A 103 5.72 -2.09 0.22
N GLU A 104 5.58 -2.42 -1.06
CA GLU A 104 4.87 -1.57 -2.04
C GLU A 104 3.41 -1.35 -1.66
N ALA A 105 2.69 -2.40 -1.26
CA ALA A 105 1.30 -2.29 -0.83
C ALA A 105 1.15 -1.42 0.44
N GLN A 106 2.07 -1.56 1.40
CA GLN A 106 2.10 -0.71 2.59
C GLN A 106 2.31 0.76 2.23
N GLN A 107 3.24 1.06 1.32
CA GLN A 107 3.48 2.42 0.85
C GLN A 107 2.24 2.99 0.13
N ALA A 108 1.62 2.21 -0.75
CA ALA A 108 0.39 2.62 -1.46
C ALA A 108 -0.75 2.94 -0.49
N ILE A 109 -0.90 2.18 0.61
CA ILE A 109 -1.89 2.46 1.65
C ILE A 109 -1.60 3.80 2.34
N LEU A 110 -0.35 4.09 2.66
CA LEU A 110 0.05 5.37 3.27
C LEU A 110 -0.28 6.55 2.36
N ASP A 111 0.05 6.43 1.07
CA ASP A 111 -0.19 7.47 0.07
C ASP A 111 -1.70 7.70 -0.10
N LYS A 112 -2.49 6.62 -0.22
CA LYS A 112 -3.96 6.70 -0.31
C LYS A 112 -4.59 7.29 0.95
N LYS A 113 -4.04 7.02 2.12
CA LYS A 113 -4.49 7.64 3.38
C LYS A 113 -4.22 9.15 3.39
N ALA A 114 -3.06 9.59 2.89
CA ALA A 114 -2.74 11.01 2.77
C ALA A 114 -3.67 11.72 1.76
N GLU A 115 -3.88 11.10 0.59
CA GLU A 115 -4.80 11.59 -0.44
C GLU A 115 -6.24 11.72 0.08
N LEU A 116 -6.70 10.75 0.87
CA LEU A 116 -8.02 10.80 1.50
C LEU A 116 -8.14 11.96 2.49
N GLN A 117 -7.10 12.23 3.30
CA GLN A 117 -7.12 13.36 4.24
C GLN A 117 -7.16 14.69 3.49
N GLN A 118 -6.40 14.83 2.41
CA GLN A 118 -6.44 16.01 1.57
C GLN A 118 -7.83 16.21 0.92
N SER A 119 -8.41 15.14 0.38
CA SER A 119 -9.75 15.18 -0.21
C SER A 119 -10.83 15.58 0.80
N LYS A 120 -10.73 15.10 2.05
CA LYS A 120 -11.62 15.52 3.15
C LYS A 120 -11.50 17.00 3.45
N ARG A 121 -10.27 17.55 3.48
CA ARG A 121 -10.03 18.98 3.67
C ARG A 121 -10.66 19.81 2.55
N VAL A 122 -10.42 19.43 1.29
CA VAL A 122 -11.01 20.12 0.13
C VAL A 122 -12.54 20.11 0.20
N ARG A 123 -13.15 18.98 0.54
CA ARG A 123 -14.60 18.87 0.72
C ARG A 123 -15.12 19.81 1.81
N LYS A 124 -14.45 19.85 2.97
CA LYS A 124 -14.83 20.74 4.08
C LYS A 124 -14.74 22.21 3.65
N ASN A 125 -13.66 22.60 2.98
CA ASN A 125 -13.48 23.96 2.48
C ASN A 125 -14.58 24.31 1.47
N LYS A 126 -14.89 23.41 0.53
CA LYS A 126 -15.99 23.60 -0.43
C LYS A 126 -17.33 23.83 0.26
N GLN A 127 -17.66 23.03 1.27
CA GLN A 127 -18.89 23.22 2.05
C GLN A 127 -18.93 24.56 2.77
N GLN A 128 -17.80 25.03 3.31
CA GLN A 128 -17.71 26.36 3.93
C GLN A 128 -17.91 27.48 2.91
N TYR A 129 -17.30 27.36 1.72
CA TYR A 129 -17.51 28.32 0.63
C TYR A 129 -18.96 28.34 0.15
N ASP A 130 -19.58 27.17 -0.04
CA ASP A 130 -20.97 27.06 -0.46
C ASP A 130 -21.91 27.67 0.59
N ALA A 131 -21.64 27.49 1.88
CA ALA A 131 -22.41 28.10 2.97
C ALA A 131 -22.28 29.64 2.97
N LEU A 132 -21.05 30.17 2.81
CA LEU A 132 -20.82 31.61 2.71
C LEU A 132 -21.47 32.20 1.45
N ALA A 133 -21.38 31.50 0.32
CA ALA A 133 -21.98 31.93 -0.94
C ALA A 133 -23.51 32.05 -0.83
N ARG A 134 -24.18 31.14 -0.11
CA ARG A 134 -25.62 31.26 0.16
C ARG A 134 -25.94 32.53 0.93
N ILE A 135 -25.22 32.80 2.03
CA ILE A 135 -25.44 34.02 2.84
C ILE A 135 -25.18 35.28 2.00
N ILE A 136 -24.14 35.28 1.16
CA ILE A 136 -23.83 36.42 0.27
C ILE A 136 -24.94 36.60 -0.78
N SER A 137 -25.53 35.53 -1.29
CA SER A 137 -26.61 35.60 -2.30
C SER A 137 -27.92 36.17 -1.77
N GLU A 138 -28.14 36.15 -0.45
CA GLU A 138 -29.29 36.81 0.19
C GLU A 138 -29.14 38.34 0.22
N GLN A 139 -27.91 38.85 0.07
CA GLN A 139 -27.63 40.28 0.04
C GLN A 139 -27.78 40.85 -1.38
N PRO A 140 -28.19 42.12 -1.53
CA PRO A 140 -28.35 42.75 -2.84
C PRO A 140 -27.02 42.88 -3.57
N ASP A 141 -27.09 42.93 -4.91
CA ASP A 141 -25.88 43.03 -5.71
C ASP A 141 -25.09 44.31 -5.39
N ARG A 142 -23.77 44.14 -5.31
CA ARG A 142 -22.85 45.20 -4.91
C ARG A 142 -22.85 46.33 -5.92
N LYS A 143 -22.90 46.03 -7.22
CA LYS A 143 -22.86 47.06 -8.27
C LYS A 143 -24.14 47.88 -8.26
N GLU A 144 -25.29 47.23 -8.14
CA GLU A 144 -26.58 47.93 -8.03
C GLU A 144 -26.62 48.82 -6.78
N THR A 145 -26.19 48.29 -5.64
CA THR A 145 -26.17 49.05 -4.38
C THR A 145 -25.25 50.25 -4.47
N HIS A 146 -24.07 50.11 -5.11
CA HIS A 146 -23.15 51.22 -5.33
C HIS A 146 -23.71 52.30 -6.26
N SER A 147 -24.38 51.90 -7.34
CA SER A 147 -25.06 52.83 -8.26
C SER A 147 -26.16 53.62 -7.54
N LYS A 148 -27.01 52.94 -6.75
CA LYS A 148 -28.04 53.61 -5.94
C LYS A 148 -27.43 54.60 -4.95
N LEU A 149 -26.35 54.24 -4.26
CA LEU A 149 -25.63 55.13 -3.35
C LEU A 149 -25.09 56.37 -4.06
N GLN A 150 -24.56 56.22 -5.26
CA GLN A 150 -24.04 57.34 -6.05
C GLN A 150 -25.16 58.31 -6.44
N LEU A 151 -26.29 57.80 -6.96
CA LEU A 151 -27.46 58.60 -7.30
C LEU A 151 -28.04 59.35 -6.08
N LEU A 152 -28.20 58.65 -4.95
CA LEU A 152 -28.65 59.26 -3.69
C LEU A 152 -27.67 60.35 -3.21
N GLY A 153 -26.37 60.14 -3.38
CA GLY A 153 -25.35 61.14 -3.05
C GLY A 153 -25.45 62.41 -3.90
N GLU A 154 -25.67 62.26 -5.21
CA GLU A 154 -25.90 63.39 -6.12
C GLU A 154 -27.19 64.14 -5.78
N GLU A 155 -28.25 63.40 -5.45
CA GLU A 155 -29.54 63.98 -5.07
C GLU A 155 -29.44 64.79 -3.77
N ILE A 156 -28.77 64.26 -2.75
CA ILE A 156 -28.49 64.98 -1.49
C ILE A 156 -27.71 66.27 -1.76
N ALA A 157 -26.65 66.21 -2.56
CA ALA A 157 -25.85 67.40 -2.91
C ALA A 157 -26.70 68.47 -3.62
N SER A 158 -27.62 68.03 -4.51
CA SER A 158 -28.55 68.94 -5.20
C SER A 158 -29.56 69.59 -4.25
N LEU A 159 -30.10 68.82 -3.30
CA LEU A 159 -31.06 69.29 -2.29
C LEU A 159 -30.39 70.24 -1.29
N GLU A 160 -29.16 69.97 -0.88
CA GLU A 160 -28.39 70.90 -0.03
C GLU A 160 -28.15 72.22 -0.72
N LYS A 161 -27.80 72.21 -2.02
CA LYS A 161 -27.65 73.43 -2.81
C LYS A 161 -28.98 74.19 -2.92
N ALA A 162 -30.08 73.49 -3.23
CA ALA A 162 -31.40 74.11 -3.31
C ALA A 162 -31.84 74.71 -1.96
N LYS A 163 -31.56 74.03 -0.85
CA LYS A 163 -31.80 74.52 0.52
C LYS A 163 -31.00 75.80 0.79
N GLN A 164 -29.70 75.80 0.47
CA GLN A 164 -28.84 76.99 0.63
C GLN A 164 -29.37 78.17 -0.19
N ASP A 165 -29.77 77.94 -1.44
CA ASP A 165 -30.34 78.97 -2.31
C ASP A 165 -31.65 79.55 -1.76
N LEU A 166 -32.54 78.70 -1.26
CA LEU A 166 -33.78 79.11 -0.60
C LEU A 166 -33.52 79.91 0.68
N GLN A 167 -32.54 79.49 1.48
CA GLN A 167 -32.17 80.16 2.72
C GLN A 167 -31.59 81.55 2.44
N MET A 168 -30.73 81.69 1.42
CA MET A 168 -30.25 83.00 0.94
C MET A 168 -31.39 83.90 0.44
N LYS A 169 -32.35 83.34 -0.32
CA LYS A 169 -33.53 84.11 -0.79
C LYS A 169 -34.40 84.58 0.37
N LEU A 170 -34.60 83.73 1.38
CA LEU A 170 -35.38 84.04 2.57
C LEU A 170 -34.70 85.14 3.39
N GLU A 171 -33.39 85.07 3.61
CA GLU A 171 -32.62 86.14 4.25
C GLU A 171 -32.72 87.45 3.49
N LYS A 172 -32.62 87.43 2.16
CA LYS A 172 -32.77 88.64 1.33
C LYS A 172 -34.14 89.26 1.51
N ARG A 173 -35.22 88.47 1.46
CA ARG A 173 -36.59 88.93 1.71
C ARG A 173 -36.77 89.48 3.12
N HIS A 174 -36.17 88.83 4.12
CA HIS A 174 -36.19 89.29 5.51
C HIS A 174 -35.48 90.64 5.68
N LYS A 175 -34.33 90.84 5.01
CA LYS A 175 -33.63 92.13 4.95
C LYS A 175 -34.47 93.21 4.25
N GLN A 176 -35.08 92.88 3.10
CA GLN A 176 -35.97 93.80 2.37
C GLN A 176 -37.18 94.22 3.22
N PHE A 177 -37.82 93.27 3.91
CA PHE A 177 -38.94 93.55 4.79
C PHE A 177 -38.55 94.46 5.96
N LYS A 178 -37.38 94.22 6.59
CA LYS A 178 -36.84 95.11 7.64
C LYS A 178 -36.63 96.55 7.13
N VAL A 179 -36.10 96.72 5.92
CA VAL A 179 -35.95 98.05 5.31
C VAL A 179 -37.30 98.71 5.13
N LEU A 180 -38.28 97.99 4.59
CA LEU A 180 -39.65 98.49 4.37
C LEU A 180 -40.32 98.89 5.70
N LEU A 181 -40.19 98.07 6.74
CA LEU A 181 -40.69 98.35 8.08
C LEU A 181 -40.03 99.62 8.67
N SER A 182 -38.72 99.77 8.50
CA SER A 182 -37.99 100.97 8.96
C SER A 182 -38.39 102.24 8.19
N ALA A 183 -38.70 102.12 6.89
CA ALA A 183 -39.21 103.23 6.10
C ALA A 183 -40.63 103.62 6.52
N ALA A 184 -41.50 102.64 6.80
CA ALA A 184 -42.84 102.88 7.33
C ALA A 184 -42.80 103.57 8.71
N HIS A 185 -41.91 103.13 9.61
CA HIS A 185 -41.70 103.77 10.92
C HIS A 185 -41.18 105.22 10.83
N ARG A 186 -40.50 105.60 9.73
CA ARG A 186 -40.03 106.98 9.52
C ARG A 186 -41.09 107.91 8.90
N LEU A 187 -42.19 107.32 8.40
CA LEU A 187 -43.30 108.06 7.77
C LEU A 187 -44.47 108.31 8.73
N GLN A 188 -44.50 107.63 9.89
CA GLN A 188 -45.31 107.99 11.06
C GLN A 188 -44.58 109.05 11.89
#